data_AF-A0A9N9QNS4-F1
#
_entry.id   AF-A0A9N9QNS4-F1
#
_cell.length_a   1.000
_cell.length_b   1.000
_cell.length_c   1.000
_cell.angle_alpha   90.00
_cell.angle_beta   90.00
_cell.angle_gamma   90.00
#
_symmetry.space_group_name_H-M   'P 1'
#
loop_
_entity.id
_entity.type
_entity.pdbx_description
1 polymer ?
#
loop_
_entity_poly.entity_id
_entity_poly.type
_entity_poly.pdbx_seq_one_letter_code
_entity_poly.pdbx_strand_id
1 'polypeptide(L)'
;MADTCPVCTDNFIINSKTIKCAFCEERFHNMCVKVKDTASKNVAEHNNIMWFCDTCIAVINSNLKILPKIKDLESKTDRMLKKLESLEGRPKDETASLPPSNKERSYATAIKKSKEGMIIVRPLNGEVTNEEDGTKMRGNIQQKISPGDIGVGIKSMKNTKNGSVIIKVRDANEAHKLQSDIDGKLGNIVSTKIPQKRNPRVKIVGIEKSYEDQELIETLRAQNPTLLTEESQITGMYQVREVSVVKAQEGSLEDLIQGRRDSD
;
A
#
# COMPACT_ATOMS: atom_id res chain seq x y z
N MET A 1 -10.36 -25.95 -44.08
CA MET A 1 -9.15 -25.12 -44.14
C MET A 1 -8.00 -26.04 -44.48
N ALA A 2 -7.11 -25.66 -45.39
CA ALA A 2 -5.97 -26.51 -45.75
C ALA A 2 -4.98 -26.56 -44.58
N ASP A 3 -4.52 -27.76 -44.23
CA ASP A 3 -3.40 -27.92 -43.29
C ASP A 3 -2.14 -27.33 -43.98
N THR A 4 -1.58 -26.27 -43.40
CA THR A 4 -0.31 -25.67 -43.85
C THR A 4 0.76 -25.84 -42.78
N CYS A 5 2.03 -25.86 -43.19
CA CYS A 5 3.14 -25.92 -42.25
C CYS A 5 3.32 -24.58 -41.54
N PRO A 6 3.35 -24.50 -40.20
CA PRO A 6 3.54 -23.24 -39.48
C PRO A 6 4.88 -22.53 -39.73
N VAL A 7 5.87 -23.24 -40.26
CA VAL A 7 7.23 -22.71 -40.48
C VAL A 7 7.39 -22.09 -41.87
N CYS A 8 6.91 -22.76 -42.92
CA CYS A 8 7.04 -22.27 -44.30
C CYS A 8 5.73 -21.82 -44.93
N THR A 9 4.60 -21.98 -44.23
CA THR A 9 3.23 -21.66 -44.68
C THR A 9 2.74 -22.41 -45.93
N ASP A 10 3.53 -23.34 -46.47
CA ASP A 10 3.16 -24.16 -47.61
C ASP A 10 2.17 -25.27 -47.24
N ASN A 11 1.37 -25.68 -48.23
CA ASN A 11 0.48 -26.83 -48.13
C ASN A 11 1.27 -28.14 -48.13
N PHE A 12 0.75 -29.14 -47.41
CA PHE A 12 1.31 -30.49 -47.47
C PHE A 12 0.97 -31.14 -48.82
N ILE A 13 1.97 -31.29 -49.68
CA ILE A 13 1.83 -32.04 -50.94
C ILE A 13 1.62 -33.52 -50.59
N ILE A 14 0.76 -34.21 -51.35
CA ILE A 14 0.53 -35.66 -51.25
C ILE A 14 1.89 -36.37 -51.32
N ASN A 15 2.25 -37.13 -50.28
CA ASN A 15 3.56 -37.79 -50.05
C ASN A 15 4.71 -36.94 -49.48
N SER A 16 4.47 -35.71 -49.04
CA SER A 16 5.45 -34.95 -48.26
C SER A 16 5.69 -35.61 -46.89
N LYS A 17 6.95 -35.69 -46.47
CA LYS A 17 7.32 -36.26 -45.16
C LYS A 17 7.05 -35.23 -44.07
N THR A 18 6.14 -35.58 -43.17
CA THR A 18 5.68 -34.70 -42.10
C THR A 18 5.83 -35.32 -40.72
N ILE A 19 5.95 -34.50 -39.70
CA ILE A 19 5.90 -34.89 -38.30
C ILE A 19 4.87 -34.04 -37.55
N LYS A 20 4.11 -34.65 -36.63
CA LYS A 20 3.10 -33.97 -35.81
C LYS A 20 3.69 -33.66 -34.43
N CYS A 21 3.55 -32.43 -33.96
CA CYS A 21 3.88 -32.07 -32.59
C CYS A 21 2.86 -32.68 -31.62
N ALA A 22 3.32 -33.37 -30.58
CA ALA A 22 2.45 -33.97 -29.58
C ALA A 22 1.77 -32.94 -28.64
N PHE A 23 2.23 -31.68 -28.63
CA PHE A 23 1.70 -30.64 -27.76
C PHE A 23 0.74 -29.68 -28.47
N CYS A 24 1.15 -29.05 -29.57
CA CYS A 24 0.28 -28.13 -30.33
C CYS A 24 -0.56 -28.83 -31.41
N GLU A 25 -0.34 -30.13 -31.64
CA GLU A 25 -1.00 -30.92 -32.68
C GLU A 25 -0.78 -30.46 -34.13
N GLU A 26 0.07 -29.46 -34.36
CA GLU A 26 0.40 -28.99 -35.71
C GLU A 26 1.32 -29.96 -36.45
N ARG A 27 1.21 -29.96 -37.78
CA ARG A 27 2.05 -30.73 -38.69
C ARG A 27 3.19 -29.86 -39.22
N PHE A 28 4.36 -30.47 -39.38
CA PHE A 28 5.57 -29.80 -39.85
C PHE A 28 6.23 -30.62 -40.95
N HIS A 29 6.79 -29.96 -41.96
CA HIS A 29 7.70 -30.63 -42.89
C HIS A 29 8.97 -31.03 -42.15
N ASN A 30 9.44 -32.27 -42.35
CA ASN A 30 10.68 -32.76 -41.74
C ASN A 30 11.87 -31.80 -42.00
N MET A 31 11.93 -31.20 -43.19
CA MET A 31 12.96 -30.21 -43.55
C MET A 31 12.85 -28.90 -42.77
N CYS A 32 11.63 -28.40 -42.57
CA CYS A 32 11.39 -27.13 -41.86
C CYS A 32 11.80 -27.20 -40.38
N VAL A 33 11.65 -28.37 -39.76
CA VAL A 33 12.03 -28.60 -38.36
C VAL A 33 13.34 -29.40 -38.22
N LYS A 34 14.08 -29.58 -39.32
CA LYS A 34 15.38 -30.27 -39.37
C LYS A 34 15.37 -31.67 -38.74
N VAL A 35 14.24 -32.38 -38.85
CA VAL A 35 14.07 -33.75 -38.35
C VAL A 35 14.48 -34.73 -39.43
N LYS A 36 15.36 -35.68 -39.08
CA LYS A 36 15.73 -36.78 -39.98
C LYS A 36 14.57 -37.76 -40.16
N ASP A 37 14.45 -38.34 -41.34
CA ASP A 37 13.38 -39.29 -41.65
C ASP A 37 13.34 -40.51 -40.73
N THR A 38 14.50 -40.98 -40.28
CA THR A 38 14.59 -42.07 -39.30
C THR A 38 13.90 -41.70 -37.99
N ALA A 39 14.06 -40.46 -37.52
CA ALA A 39 13.41 -39.98 -36.30
C ALA A 39 11.89 -39.81 -36.50
N SER A 40 11.47 -39.28 -37.64
CA SER A 40 10.05 -39.17 -38.00
C SER A 40 9.35 -40.54 -38.09
N LYS A 41 10.02 -41.54 -38.68
CA LYS A 41 9.54 -42.93 -38.69
C LYS A 41 9.44 -43.52 -37.29
N ASN A 42 10.48 -43.37 -36.47
CA ASN A 42 10.46 -43.88 -35.09
C ASN A 42 9.32 -43.26 -34.26
N VAL A 43 9.04 -41.96 -34.43
CA VAL A 43 7.91 -41.27 -33.76
C VAL A 43 6.56 -41.81 -34.25
N ALA A 44 6.44 -42.16 -35.54
CA ALA A 44 5.21 -42.72 -36.09
C ALA A 44 4.99 -44.20 -35.73
N GLU A 45 6.06 -44.98 -35.58
CA GLU A 45 6.02 -46.42 -35.29
C GLU A 45 5.89 -46.74 -33.79
N HIS A 46 6.28 -45.81 -32.91
CA HIS A 46 6.34 -46.04 -31.47
C HIS A 46 5.47 -45.05 -30.68
N ASN A 47 4.41 -45.55 -30.05
CA ASN A 47 3.47 -44.74 -29.23
C ASN A 47 4.13 -44.11 -27.99
N ASN A 48 5.30 -44.59 -27.57
CA ASN A 48 6.05 -44.06 -26.43
C ASN A 48 7.08 -42.99 -26.83
N ILE A 49 7.21 -42.65 -28.11
CA ILE A 49 8.12 -41.62 -28.60
C ILE A 49 7.28 -40.45 -29.09
N MET A 50 7.39 -39.31 -28.41
CA MET A 50 6.71 -38.07 -28.78
C MET A 50 7.72 -37.06 -29.30
N TRP A 51 7.33 -36.33 -30.34
CA TRP A 51 8.09 -35.19 -30.84
C TRP A 51 7.38 -33.88 -30.51
N PHE A 52 8.18 -32.87 -30.19
CA PHE A 52 7.70 -31.53 -29.83
C PHE A 52 8.43 -30.51 -30.71
N CYS A 53 7.71 -29.50 -31.21
CA CYS A 53 8.34 -28.40 -31.92
C CYS A 53 9.09 -27.47 -30.96
N ASP A 54 10.04 -26.70 -31.48
CA ASP A 54 10.91 -25.83 -30.68
C ASP A 54 10.11 -24.81 -29.84
N THR A 55 9.01 -24.28 -30.39
CA THR A 55 8.11 -23.36 -29.68
C THR A 55 7.49 -24.04 -28.46
N CYS A 56 6.97 -25.26 -28.60
CA CYS A 56 6.38 -26.00 -27.49
C CYS A 56 7.43 -26.40 -26.46
N ILE A 57 8.64 -26.80 -26.90
CA ILE A 57 9.76 -27.09 -26.00
C ILE A 57 10.13 -25.85 -25.17
N ALA A 58 10.16 -24.66 -25.78
CA ALA A 58 10.44 -23.41 -25.07
C ALA A 58 9.38 -23.10 -23.99
N VAL A 59 8.11 -23.33 -24.29
CA VAL A 59 7.00 -23.17 -23.32
C VAL A 59 7.12 -24.17 -22.19
N ILE A 60 7.33 -25.46 -22.50
CA ILE A 60 7.49 -26.52 -21.50
C ILE A 60 8.68 -26.20 -20.58
N ASN A 61 9.84 -25.83 -21.14
CA ASN A 61 11.01 -25.46 -20.35
C ASN A 61 10.78 -24.23 -19.47
N SER A 62 10.02 -23.26 -19.95
CA SER A 62 9.64 -22.09 -19.15
C SER A 62 8.73 -22.49 -18.00
N ASN A 63 7.76 -23.37 -18.23
CA ASN A 63 6.85 -23.88 -17.21
C ASN A 63 7.57 -24.75 -16.17
N LEU A 64 8.54 -25.58 -16.59
CA LEU A 64 9.38 -26.35 -15.68
C LEU A 64 10.20 -25.46 -14.72
N LYS A 65 10.61 -24.26 -15.16
CA LYS A 65 11.27 -23.27 -14.29
C LYS A 65 10.31 -22.62 -13.29
N ILE A 66 9.00 -22.67 -13.52
CA ILE A 66 7.98 -22.12 -12.62
C ILE A 66 7.67 -23.13 -11.49
N LEU A 67 7.74 -24.44 -11.75
CA LEU A 67 7.49 -25.49 -10.75
C LEU A 67 8.25 -25.32 -9.41
N PRO A 68 9.57 -25.05 -9.37
CA PRO A 68 10.25 -24.83 -8.09
C PRO A 68 9.75 -23.59 -7.34
N LYS A 69 9.30 -22.55 -8.07
CA LYS A 69 8.72 -21.34 -7.46
C LYS A 69 7.34 -21.63 -6.86
N ILE A 70 6.52 -22.46 -7.50
CA ILE A 70 5.23 -22.89 -6.97
C ILE A 70 5.45 -23.67 -5.67
N LYS A 71 6.39 -24.61 -5.65
CA LYS A 71 6.71 -25.39 -4.45
C LYS A 71 7.22 -24.52 -3.28
N ASP A 72 8.01 -23.49 -3.57
CA ASP A 72 8.44 -22.53 -2.56
C ASP A 72 7.26 -21.71 -2.01
N LEU A 73 6.35 -21.27 -2.87
CA LEU A 73 5.13 -20.56 -2.48
C LEU A 73 4.22 -21.43 -1.60
N GLU A 74 3.98 -22.69 -1.97
CA GLU A 74 3.20 -23.64 -1.16
C GLU A 74 3.81 -23.79 0.24
N SER A 75 5.14 -23.94 0.32
CA SER A 75 5.83 -24.06 1.61
C SER A 75 5.70 -22.80 2.49
N LYS A 76 5.63 -21.61 1.87
CA LYS A 76 5.39 -20.35 2.58
C LYS A 76 3.96 -20.27 3.09
N THR A 77 2.99 -20.67 2.28
CA THR A 77 1.58 -20.72 2.67
C THR A 77 1.37 -21.66 3.86
N ASP A 78 1.96 -22.85 3.85
CA ASP A 78 1.91 -23.80 4.97
C ASP A 78 2.52 -23.23 6.25
N ARG A 79 3.66 -22.52 6.14
CA ARG A 79 4.27 -21.84 7.29
C ARG A 79 3.37 -20.74 7.85
N MET A 80 2.62 -20.03 7.00
CA MET A 80 1.68 -19.02 7.44
C MET A 80 0.45 -19.62 8.10
N LEU A 81 -0.10 -20.70 7.55
CA LEU A 81 -1.23 -21.43 8.14
C LEU A 81 -0.89 -21.97 9.52
N LYS A 82 0.26 -22.65 9.68
CA LYS A 82 0.72 -23.12 11.00
C LYS A 82 0.88 -21.99 12.03
N LYS A 83 1.30 -20.80 11.59
CA LYS A 83 1.38 -19.62 12.48
C LYS A 83 0.00 -19.13 12.89
N LEU A 84 -0.98 -19.14 11.97
CA LEU A 84 -2.36 -18.76 12.29
C LEU A 84 -3.00 -19.74 13.27
N GLU A 85 -2.87 -21.05 13.05
CA GLU A 85 -3.37 -22.07 13.96
C GLU A 85 -2.76 -21.93 15.37
N SER A 86 -1.46 -21.63 15.44
CA SER A 86 -0.77 -21.38 16.72
C SER A 86 -1.26 -20.12 17.46
N LEU A 87 -1.83 -19.16 16.74
CA LEU A 87 -2.41 -17.94 17.32
C LEU A 87 -3.88 -18.14 17.73
N GLU A 88 -4.63 -18.97 17.02
CA GLU A 88 -6.02 -19.31 17.31
C GLU A 88 -6.16 -20.36 18.42
N GLY A 89 -5.15 -21.21 18.64
CA GLY A 89 -5.11 -22.21 19.71
C GLY A 89 -4.89 -21.67 21.13
N ARG A 90 -4.81 -20.35 21.35
CA ARG A 90 -4.83 -19.78 22.70
C ARG A 90 -6.28 -19.60 23.16
N PRO A 91 -6.79 -20.41 24.10
CA PRO A 91 -8.08 -20.13 24.71
C PRO A 91 -8.05 -18.74 25.34
N LYS A 92 -9.08 -17.94 25.06
CA LYS A 92 -9.40 -16.72 25.78
C LYS A 92 -9.93 -17.11 27.16
N ASP A 93 -9.07 -17.67 28.01
CA ASP A 93 -9.40 -17.75 29.43
C ASP A 93 -9.26 -16.34 30.00
N GLU A 94 -10.41 -15.69 30.12
CA GLU A 94 -10.64 -14.65 31.11
C GLU A 94 -10.24 -15.21 32.49
N THR A 95 -9.55 -14.39 33.29
CA THR A 95 -9.19 -14.65 34.70
C THR A 95 -7.95 -15.52 34.99
N ALA A 96 -6.75 -15.02 34.65
CA ALA A 96 -5.57 -15.29 35.49
C ALA A 96 -4.57 -14.13 35.39
N SER A 97 -4.40 -13.45 36.52
CA SER A 97 -3.39 -12.43 36.76
C SER A 97 -1.97 -12.99 36.60
N LEU A 98 -1.26 -12.53 35.58
CA LEU A 98 0.18 -12.73 35.41
C LEU A 98 0.88 -11.39 35.05
N PRO A 99 2.16 -11.22 35.44
CA PRO A 99 2.84 -9.93 35.62
C PRO A 99 3.12 -9.19 34.29
N PRO A 100 3.45 -7.88 34.34
CA PRO A 100 3.39 -7.02 33.16
C PRO A 100 4.60 -7.26 32.25
N SER A 101 4.49 -8.27 31.38
CA SER A 101 5.29 -8.31 30.16
C SER A 101 4.73 -7.26 29.19
N ASN A 102 5.65 -6.46 28.66
CA ASN A 102 5.42 -5.27 27.84
C ASN A 102 4.56 -5.61 26.60
N LYS A 103 3.23 -5.57 26.76
CA LYS A 103 2.28 -5.81 25.67
C LYS A 103 2.46 -4.70 24.64
N GLU A 104 3.08 -5.04 23.51
CA GLU A 104 2.96 -4.30 22.27
C GLU A 104 1.46 -4.09 22.01
N ARG A 105 1.02 -2.85 22.24
CA ARG A 105 -0.38 -2.49 22.05
C ARG A 105 -0.64 -2.55 20.55
N SER A 106 -1.57 -3.41 20.14
CA SER A 106 -2.16 -3.34 18.80
C SER A 106 -2.53 -1.89 18.50
N TYR A 107 -2.21 -1.43 17.29
CA TYR A 107 -2.44 -0.06 16.83
C TYR A 107 -3.89 0.39 17.07
N ALA A 108 -4.86 -0.50 16.85
CA ALA A 108 -6.27 -0.25 17.13
C ALA A 108 -6.55 0.01 18.62
N THR A 109 -5.87 -0.70 19.53
CA THR A 109 -5.97 -0.51 20.98
C THR A 109 -5.26 0.76 21.46
N ALA A 110 -4.21 1.20 20.76
CA ALA A 110 -3.56 2.48 21.01
C ALA A 110 -4.46 3.67 20.59
N ILE A 111 -5.30 3.49 19.57
CA ILE A 111 -6.23 4.51 19.06
C ILE A 111 -7.51 4.62 19.89
N LYS A 112 -7.94 3.54 20.57
CA LYS A 112 -9.06 3.58 21.55
C LYS A 112 -8.74 4.33 22.85
N LYS A 113 -7.74 5.23 22.87
CA LYS A 113 -7.59 6.18 23.96
C LYS A 113 -8.75 7.18 23.89
N SER A 114 -9.47 7.28 25.00
CA SER A 114 -10.61 8.16 25.25
C SER A 114 -10.45 9.53 24.62
N LYS A 115 -11.58 10.12 24.18
CA LYS A 115 -11.73 11.50 23.70
C LYS A 115 -11.45 12.52 24.82
N GLU A 116 -10.27 12.45 25.43
CA GLU A 116 -9.84 13.32 26.52
C GLU A 116 -9.58 14.72 25.96
N GLY A 117 -10.22 15.71 26.57
CA GLY A 117 -9.89 17.10 26.31
C GLY A 117 -8.49 17.42 26.85
N MET A 118 -7.74 18.24 26.11
CA MET A 118 -6.41 18.70 26.52
C MET A 118 -6.32 20.20 26.31
N ILE A 119 -5.70 20.90 27.27
CA ILE A 119 -5.37 22.31 27.15
C ILE A 119 -3.88 22.46 27.39
N ILE A 120 -3.22 23.22 26.53
CA ILE A 120 -1.84 23.64 26.71
C ILE A 120 -1.86 25.08 27.19
N VAL A 121 -1.22 25.32 28.32
CA VAL A 121 -1.14 26.61 28.98
C VAL A 121 0.31 27.09 28.84
N ARG A 122 0.51 28.24 28.18
CA ARG A 122 1.84 28.84 27.91
C ARG A 122 1.95 30.24 28.52
N PRO A 123 3.11 30.67 29.03
CA PRO A 123 3.32 32.07 29.39
C PRO A 123 3.29 32.97 28.13
N LEU A 124 2.69 34.16 28.24
CA LEU A 124 2.52 35.10 27.12
C LEU A 124 3.84 35.79 26.74
N ASN A 125 4.70 36.05 27.72
CA ASN A 125 6.01 36.63 27.52
C ASN A 125 6.98 35.48 27.21
N GLY A 126 7.57 35.48 26.01
CA GLY A 126 8.51 34.46 25.51
C GLY A 126 9.81 34.29 26.31
N GLU A 127 9.84 34.67 27.58
CA GLU A 127 10.94 34.49 28.52
C GLU A 127 10.57 33.42 29.55
N VAL A 128 10.57 32.16 29.15
CA VAL A 128 10.70 31.07 30.12
C VAL A 128 11.57 29.97 29.52
N THR A 129 12.82 29.94 29.98
CA THR A 129 13.89 29.05 29.54
C THR A 129 14.12 27.86 30.48
N ASN A 130 13.33 27.67 31.56
CA ASN A 130 13.62 26.64 32.56
C ASN A 130 12.39 25.90 33.13
N GLU A 131 12.66 24.71 33.70
CA GLU A 131 11.69 23.78 34.29
C GLU A 131 11.02 24.31 35.59
N GLU A 132 11.69 25.26 36.27
CA GLU A 132 11.23 25.88 37.53
C GLU A 132 9.99 26.78 37.35
N ASP A 133 9.90 27.47 36.21
CA ASP A 133 8.75 28.35 35.91
C ASP A 133 7.49 27.55 35.59
N GLY A 134 7.64 26.31 35.08
CA GLY A 134 6.54 25.37 34.97
C GLY A 134 5.95 24.99 36.33
N THR A 135 6.78 24.92 37.37
CA THR A 135 6.34 24.60 38.74
C THR A 135 5.64 25.78 39.40
N LYS A 136 6.15 27.00 39.20
CA LYS A 136 5.48 28.24 39.63
C LYS A 136 4.14 28.44 38.91
N MET A 137 4.09 28.18 37.61
CA MET A 137 2.85 28.26 36.83
C MET A 137 1.85 27.18 37.25
N ARG A 138 2.30 25.96 37.53
CA ARG A 138 1.48 24.89 38.13
C ARG A 138 0.90 25.31 39.49
N GLY A 139 1.71 25.93 40.35
CA GLY A 139 1.25 26.46 41.64
C GLY A 139 0.21 27.57 41.47
N ASN A 140 0.45 28.52 40.57
CA ASN A 140 -0.50 29.60 40.27
C ASN A 140 -1.83 29.09 39.71
N ILE A 141 -1.78 28.07 38.85
CA ILE A 141 -2.98 27.41 38.31
C ILE A 141 -3.72 26.68 39.43
N GLN A 142 -3.03 25.90 40.26
CA GLN A 142 -3.66 25.16 41.36
C GLN A 142 -4.23 26.06 42.47
N GLN A 143 -3.63 27.23 42.71
CA GLN A 143 -4.10 28.19 43.73
C GLN A 143 -5.25 29.08 43.24
N LYS A 144 -5.28 29.43 41.95
CA LYS A 144 -6.30 30.36 41.40
C LYS A 144 -7.47 29.66 40.71
N ILE A 145 -7.33 28.37 40.38
CA ILE A 145 -8.35 27.59 39.69
C ILE A 145 -8.70 26.39 40.57
N SER A 146 -9.85 26.50 41.22
CA SER A 146 -10.50 25.40 41.94
C SER A 146 -11.27 24.53 40.94
N PRO A 147 -10.82 23.29 40.65
CA PRO A 147 -11.47 22.44 39.66
C PRO A 147 -12.88 21.99 40.09
N GLY A 148 -13.15 22.03 41.40
CA GLY A 148 -14.46 21.71 41.99
C GLY A 148 -15.53 22.76 41.70
N ASP A 149 -15.18 24.05 41.68
CA ASP A 149 -16.14 25.15 41.49
C ASP A 149 -16.62 25.28 40.03
N ILE A 150 -15.81 24.77 39.09
CA ILE A 150 -16.06 24.84 37.63
C ILE A 150 -16.68 23.51 37.13
N GLY A 151 -16.75 22.48 37.99
CA GLY A 151 -17.23 21.16 37.60
C GLY A 151 -16.33 20.47 36.56
N VAL A 152 -15.02 20.73 36.60
CA VAL A 152 -14.04 20.20 35.63
C VAL A 152 -13.20 19.10 36.26
N GLY A 153 -13.27 17.89 35.72
CA GLY A 153 -12.49 16.75 36.19
C GLY A 153 -11.06 16.75 35.64
N ILE A 154 -10.10 17.38 36.33
CA ILE A 154 -8.68 17.30 35.92
C ILE A 154 -8.15 15.88 36.15
N LYS A 155 -7.79 15.19 35.06
CA LYS A 155 -7.19 13.85 35.09
C LYS A 155 -5.70 13.88 35.38
N SER A 156 -4.98 14.82 34.77
CA SER A 156 -3.55 14.96 34.98
C SER A 156 -3.07 16.35 34.57
N MET A 157 -2.08 16.86 35.30
CA MET A 157 -1.35 18.07 34.97
C MET A 157 0.13 17.72 34.79
N LYS A 158 0.72 18.10 33.65
CA LYS A 158 2.12 17.80 33.31
C LYS A 158 2.88 19.05 32.93
N ASN A 159 4.09 19.18 33.45
CA ASN A 159 5.00 20.26 33.10
C ASN A 159 5.80 19.86 31.86
N THR A 160 6.07 20.84 30.99
CA THR A 160 6.89 20.67 29.77
C THR A 160 8.16 21.51 29.91
N LYS A 161 9.22 21.12 29.19
CA LYS A 161 10.56 21.75 29.23
C LYS A 161 10.59 23.26 28.94
N ASN A 162 9.53 23.83 28.38
CA ASN A 162 9.42 25.26 28.04
C ASN A 162 8.51 26.01 29.03
N GLY A 163 8.50 25.63 30.31
CA GLY A 163 7.63 26.22 31.34
C GLY A 163 6.12 26.08 31.09
N SER A 164 5.71 25.32 30.08
CA SER A 164 4.30 25.16 29.70
C SER A 164 3.65 24.04 30.51
N VAL A 165 2.36 24.21 30.85
CA VAL A 165 1.60 23.23 31.61
C VAL A 165 0.53 22.60 30.71
N ILE A 166 0.53 21.27 30.63
CA ILE A 166 -0.49 20.50 29.90
C ILE A 166 -1.51 19.99 30.92
N ILE A 167 -2.77 20.39 30.75
CA ILE A 167 -3.88 19.95 31.58
C ILE A 167 -4.73 18.98 30.75
N LYS A 168 -4.91 17.77 31.27
CA LYS A 168 -5.86 16.78 30.71
C LYS A 168 -7.15 16.82 31.51
N VAL A 169 -8.25 16.92 30.79
CA VAL A 169 -9.62 16.92 31.31
C VAL A 169 -10.41 15.75 30.72
N ARG A 170 -11.58 15.44 31.30
CA ARG A 170 -12.33 14.25 30.90
C ARG A 170 -12.91 14.40 29.50
N ASP A 171 -13.45 15.58 29.21
CA ASP A 171 -14.17 15.88 27.98
C ASP A 171 -13.67 17.15 27.28
N ALA A 172 -13.93 17.24 25.97
CA ALA A 172 -13.59 18.42 25.17
C ALA A 172 -14.41 19.67 25.58
N ASN A 173 -15.66 19.48 26.02
CA ASN A 173 -16.52 20.58 26.49
C ASN A 173 -16.02 21.17 27.82
N GLU A 174 -15.49 20.33 28.72
CA GLU A 174 -14.83 20.77 29.95
C GLU A 174 -13.55 21.55 29.63
N ALA A 175 -12.86 21.20 28.55
CA ALA A 175 -11.66 21.92 28.11
C ALA A 175 -11.99 23.36 27.70
N HIS A 176 -13.11 23.60 27.01
CA HIS A 176 -13.53 24.96 26.65
C HIS A 176 -13.91 25.80 27.89
N LYS A 177 -14.62 25.23 28.86
CA LYS A 177 -14.95 25.93 30.12
C LYS A 177 -13.71 26.32 30.90
N LEU A 178 -12.76 25.39 31.02
CA LEU A 178 -11.48 25.64 31.69
C LEU A 178 -10.64 26.67 30.92
N GLN A 179 -10.72 26.69 29.59
CA GLN A 179 -10.07 27.72 28.77
C GLN A 179 -10.60 29.12 29.11
N SER A 180 -11.93 29.30 29.10
CA SER A 180 -12.55 30.59 29.40
C SER A 180 -12.27 31.08 30.82
N ASP A 181 -12.20 30.17 31.81
CA ASP A 181 -11.88 30.55 33.19
C ASP A 181 -10.40 30.92 33.37
N ILE A 182 -9.48 30.21 32.70
CA ILE A 182 -8.07 30.58 32.69
C ILE A 182 -7.88 31.92 31.99
N ASP A 183 -8.52 32.14 30.85
CA ASP A 183 -8.41 33.42 30.12
C ASP A 183 -9.03 34.56 30.95
N GLY A 184 -10.12 34.32 31.66
CA GLY A 184 -10.76 35.31 32.55
C GLY A 184 -9.94 35.67 33.79
N LYS A 185 -9.24 34.70 34.41
CA LYS A 185 -8.48 34.92 35.67
C LYS A 185 -6.99 35.18 35.45
N LEU A 186 -6.43 34.70 34.33
CA LEU A 186 -4.99 34.64 34.06
C LEU A 186 -4.61 35.04 32.62
N GLY A 187 -5.56 35.51 31.79
CA GLY A 187 -5.32 35.86 30.38
C GLY A 187 -4.26 36.94 30.14
N ASN A 188 -3.94 37.76 31.15
CA ASN A 188 -2.89 38.78 31.07
C ASN A 188 -1.47 38.20 31.18
N ILE A 189 -1.32 36.98 31.69
CA ILE A 189 -0.02 36.35 32.00
C ILE A 189 0.19 35.09 31.13
N VAL A 190 -0.90 34.49 30.64
CA VAL A 190 -0.92 33.13 30.13
C VAL A 190 -1.78 33.02 28.87
N SER A 191 -1.24 32.40 27.82
CA SER A 191 -1.95 31.98 26.62
C SER A 191 -2.39 30.52 26.74
N THR A 192 -3.69 30.28 26.61
CA THR A 192 -4.26 28.94 26.53
C THR A 192 -4.47 28.52 25.07
N LYS A 193 -4.15 27.26 24.75
CA LYS A 193 -4.40 26.70 23.42
C LYS A 193 -4.86 25.25 23.53
N ILE A 194 -6.02 24.96 22.98
CA ILE A 194 -6.48 23.58 22.75
C ILE A 194 -5.70 23.03 21.53
N PRO A 195 -4.94 21.92 21.68
CA PRO A 195 -4.21 21.35 20.57
C PRO A 195 -5.19 20.69 19.58
N GLN A 196 -5.24 21.22 18.37
CA GLN A 196 -5.95 20.59 17.25
C GLN A 196 -5.09 19.52 16.61
N LYS A 197 -5.73 18.45 16.11
CA LYS A 197 -5.04 17.40 15.35
C LYS A 197 -4.49 18.01 14.07
N ARG A 198 -3.27 17.61 13.67
CA ARG A 198 -2.72 18.00 12.37
C ARG A 198 -3.50 17.32 11.26
N ASN A 199 -3.95 18.08 10.28
CA ASN A 199 -4.51 17.52 9.06
C ASN A 199 -3.40 16.78 8.31
N PRO A 200 -3.54 15.47 8.04
CA PRO A 200 -2.52 14.69 7.34
C PRO A 200 -2.36 15.21 5.90
N ARG A 201 -1.11 15.29 5.44
CA ARG A 201 -0.79 15.63 4.05
C ARG A 201 -0.62 14.33 3.26
N VAL A 202 -1.50 14.10 2.29
CA VAL A 202 -1.49 12.91 1.43
C VAL A 202 -0.99 13.30 0.05
N LYS A 203 -0.05 12.53 -0.50
CA LYS A 203 0.41 12.68 -1.89
C LYS A 203 -0.10 11.49 -2.69
N ILE A 204 -0.92 11.78 -3.70
CA ILE A 204 -1.45 10.76 -4.62
C ILE A 204 -0.57 10.76 -5.87
N VAL A 205 -0.14 9.59 -6.31
CA VAL A 205 0.73 9.38 -7.49
C VAL A 205 0.10 8.33 -8.41
N GLY A 206 0.46 8.34 -9.69
CA GLY A 206 -0.06 7.36 -10.66
C GLY A 206 -1.47 7.67 -11.17
N ILE A 207 -1.88 8.93 -11.11
CA ILE A 207 -3.15 9.39 -11.70
C ILE A 207 -2.92 9.57 -13.22
N GLU A 208 -3.56 8.76 -14.04
CA GLU A 208 -3.44 8.78 -15.51
C GLU A 208 -4.26 9.90 -16.17
N LYS A 209 -5.30 10.40 -15.50
CA LYS A 209 -6.23 11.43 -16.01
C LYS A 209 -6.13 12.70 -15.18
N SER A 210 -6.12 13.87 -15.82
CA SER A 210 -6.30 15.12 -15.08
C SER A 210 -7.72 15.15 -14.53
N TYR A 211 -7.86 15.25 -13.22
CA TYR A 211 -9.14 15.50 -12.55
C TYR A 211 -9.21 16.99 -12.17
N GLU A 212 -10.42 17.54 -12.17
CA GLU A 212 -10.68 18.80 -11.48
C GLU A 212 -10.69 18.55 -9.96
N ASP A 213 -10.31 19.56 -9.16
CA ASP A 213 -10.16 19.40 -7.70
C ASP A 213 -11.43 18.83 -7.04
N GLN A 214 -12.60 19.28 -7.50
CA GLN A 214 -13.90 18.88 -6.97
C GLN A 214 -14.24 17.42 -7.32
N GLU A 215 -14.02 17.02 -8.57
CA GLU A 215 -14.24 15.66 -9.07
C GLU A 215 -13.30 14.65 -8.38
N LEU A 216 -12.04 15.04 -8.16
CA LEU A 216 -11.07 14.20 -7.45
C LEU A 216 -11.50 13.97 -6.00
N ILE A 217 -11.96 15.03 -5.32
CA ILE A 217 -12.43 14.93 -3.93
C ILE A 217 -13.65 14.02 -3.82
N GLU A 218 -14.62 14.16 -4.73
CA GLU A 218 -15.82 13.32 -4.77
C GLU A 218 -15.46 11.85 -5.04
N THR A 219 -14.57 11.60 -6.00
CA THR A 219 -14.09 10.25 -6.32
C THR A 219 -13.36 9.62 -5.13
N LEU A 220 -12.51 10.38 -4.43
CA LEU A 220 -11.80 9.89 -3.25
C LEU A 220 -12.75 9.55 -2.10
N ARG A 221 -13.80 10.37 -1.90
CA ARG A 221 -14.86 10.09 -0.92
C ARG A 221 -15.64 8.83 -1.28
N ALA A 222 -16.02 8.67 -2.54
CA ALA A 222 -16.74 7.49 -3.02
C ALA A 222 -15.92 6.20 -2.84
N GLN A 223 -14.60 6.26 -3.04
CA GLN A 223 -13.70 5.12 -2.85
C GLN A 223 -13.43 4.81 -1.37
N ASN A 224 -13.47 5.81 -0.48
CA ASN A 224 -13.06 5.68 0.93
C ASN A 224 -14.11 6.22 1.91
N PRO A 225 -15.35 5.68 1.88
CA PRO A 225 -16.48 6.23 2.67
C PRO A 225 -16.27 6.13 4.19
N THR A 226 -15.42 5.20 4.65
CA THR A 226 -15.11 5.03 6.08
C THR A 226 -14.02 5.96 6.60
N LEU A 227 -13.23 6.58 5.70
CA LEU A 227 -12.11 7.43 6.04
C LEU A 227 -12.40 8.92 5.77
N LEU A 228 -13.19 9.21 4.74
CA LEU A 228 -13.52 10.57 4.31
C LEU A 228 -15.02 10.81 4.44
N THR A 229 -15.42 11.43 5.54
CA THR A 229 -16.82 11.84 5.79
C THR A 229 -17.11 13.23 5.18
N GLU A 230 -18.37 13.63 5.10
CA GLU A 230 -18.77 14.96 4.60
C GLU A 230 -18.16 16.12 5.41
N GLU A 231 -17.89 15.89 6.69
CA GLU A 231 -17.21 16.84 7.59
C GLU A 231 -15.70 16.95 7.33
N SER A 232 -15.14 16.12 6.45
CA SER A 232 -13.70 16.10 6.16
C SER A 232 -13.32 17.27 5.25
N GLN A 233 -12.54 18.21 5.79
CA GLN A 233 -11.97 19.33 5.05
C GLN A 233 -10.76 18.86 4.24
N ILE A 234 -10.97 18.63 2.94
CA ILE A 234 -9.92 18.24 1.99
C ILE A 234 -9.56 19.48 1.18
N THR A 235 -8.27 19.85 1.17
CA THR A 235 -7.75 20.95 0.36
C THR A 235 -6.68 20.38 -0.57
N GLY A 236 -6.93 20.42 -1.87
CA GLY A 236 -6.01 19.93 -2.89
C GLY A 236 -5.09 21.04 -3.40
N MET A 237 -3.83 20.70 -3.66
CA MET A 237 -2.99 21.40 -4.64
C MET A 237 -2.42 20.32 -5.55
N TYR A 238 -2.79 20.36 -6.83
CA TYR A 238 -2.32 19.40 -7.81
C TYR A 238 -1.21 20.00 -8.69
N GLN A 239 -0.22 19.18 -9.01
CA GLN A 239 0.74 19.45 -10.09
C GLN A 239 0.71 18.26 -11.02
N VAL A 240 0.15 18.46 -12.22
CA VAL A 240 0.34 17.53 -13.34
C VAL A 240 1.84 17.51 -13.61
N ARG A 241 2.48 16.33 -13.51
CA ARG A 241 3.75 16.13 -14.21
C ARG A 241 3.39 15.51 -15.55
N GLU A 242 3.52 16.29 -16.62
CA GLU A 242 3.50 15.73 -17.96
C GLU A 242 4.57 14.65 -18.02
N VAL A 243 4.13 13.40 -18.18
CA VAL A 243 5.02 12.31 -18.52
C VAL A 243 5.30 12.49 -20.00
N SER A 244 6.47 13.03 -20.33
CA SER A 244 6.97 13.04 -21.70
C SER A 244 7.09 11.60 -22.16
N VAL A 245 6.10 11.15 -22.91
CA VAL A 245 6.15 9.90 -23.65
C VAL A 245 7.31 10.05 -24.61
N VAL A 246 8.41 9.34 -24.34
CA VAL A 246 9.51 9.19 -25.29
C VAL A 246 8.89 8.53 -26.51
N LYS A 247 8.62 9.31 -27.55
CA LYS A 247 8.24 8.79 -28.87
C LYS A 247 9.37 7.88 -29.31
N ALA A 248 9.15 6.56 -29.25
CA ALA A 248 9.96 5.63 -29.98
C ALA A 248 9.87 6.05 -31.44
N GLN A 249 11.00 6.40 -32.05
CA GLN A 249 11.07 6.73 -33.47
C GLN A 249 10.56 5.51 -34.25
N GLU A 250 9.39 5.64 -34.86
CA GLU A 250 8.99 4.82 -35.99
C GLU A 250 9.92 5.19 -37.16
N GLY A 251 11.10 4.55 -37.17
CA GLY A 251 11.93 4.49 -38.34
C GLY A 251 11.24 3.60 -39.37
N SER A 252 10.65 4.26 -40.37
CA SER A 252 10.31 3.77 -41.71
C SER A 252 10.83 2.36 -42.01
N LEU A 253 9.93 1.37 -41.93
CA LEU A 253 10.15 0.02 -42.47
C LEU A 253 10.18 0.04 -44.02
N GLU A 254 9.83 1.17 -44.65
CA GLU A 254 9.78 1.34 -46.10
C GLU A 254 11.17 1.59 -46.71
N ASP A 255 12.10 2.20 -45.97
CA ASP A 255 13.46 2.47 -46.47
C ASP A 255 14.35 1.22 -46.54
N LEU A 256 13.98 0.12 -45.85
CA LEU A 256 14.73 -1.14 -45.87
C LEU A 256 14.28 -2.11 -46.98
N ILE A 257 13.14 -1.87 -47.63
CA ILE A 257 12.58 -2.76 -48.66
C ILE A 257 12.97 -2.30 -50.07
N GLN A 258 13.32 -1.02 -50.27
CA GLN A 258 13.66 -0.48 -51.60
C GLN A 258 15.11 -0.75 -52.06
N GLY A 259 16.02 -1.18 -51.18
CA GLY A 259 17.46 -1.32 -51.48
C GLY A 259 17.92 -2.68 -52.03
N ARG A 260 17.00 -3.60 -52.38
CA ARG A 260 17.37 -4.98 -52.79
C ARG A 260 16.86 -5.44 -54.16
N ARG A 261 16.39 -4.53 -55.01
CA ARG A 261 15.90 -4.89 -56.36
C ARG A 261 16.74 -4.41 -57.55
N ASP A 262 17.83 -3.70 -57.35
CA ASP A 262 18.69 -3.26 -58.46
C ASP A 262 20.12 -3.77 -58.26
N SER A 263 20.35 -5.05 -58.57
CA SER A 263 21.66 -5.63 -58.87
C SER A 263 21.47 -6.98 -59.57
N ASP A 264 21.00 -6.94 -60.81
CA ASP A 264 21.39 -7.88 -61.88
C ASP A 264 22.58 -7.26 -62.63
#